data_AF-A0A929DWA2-F1
#
_entry.id   AF-A0A929DWA2-F1
#
_cell.length_a   1.000
_cell.length_b   1.000
_cell.length_c   1.000
_cell.angle_alpha   90.00
_cell.angle_beta   90.00
_cell.angle_gamma   90.00
#
_symmetry.space_group_name_H-M   'P 1'
#
loop_
_entity.id
_entity.type
_entity.pdbx_description
1 polymer ?
#
loop_
_entity_poly.entity_id
_entity_poly.type
_entity_poly.pdbx_seq_one_letter_code
_entity_poly.pdbx_strand_id
1 'polypeptide(L)' 'MCGVIGILGKGPVNEAIYEGLTVVQHRGQDAAGIITSDGDRVYLRKDNGLVRDVFRTRHMLQLQGNMGIGHVRYP' A
#
# COMPACT_ATOMS: atom_id res chain seq x y z
N MET A 1 9.76 -3.83 13.88
CA MET A 1 8.99 -2.57 14.08
C MET A 1 8.30 -2.24 12.77
N CYS A 2 6.97 -2.27 12.69
CA CYS A 2 6.25 -2.04 11.43
C CYS A 2 6.54 -0.67 10.76
N GLY A 3 6.27 -0.57 9.47
CA GLY A 3 6.37 0.66 8.68
C GLY A 3 5.01 1.10 8.14
N VAL A 4 4.77 2.41 8.07
CA VAL A 4 3.53 3.02 7.56
C VAL A 4 3.88 4.13 6.57
N ILE A 5 3.14 4.22 5.48
CA ILE A 5 3.19 5.31 4.50
C ILE A 5 1.78 5.88 4.37
N GLY A 6 1.61 7.20 4.34
CA GLY A 6 0.33 7.85 4.09
C GLY A 6 0.50 8.98 3.07
N ILE A 7 -0.40 9.04 2.08
CA ILE A 7 -0.35 10.05 1.01
C ILE A 7 -1.74 10.65 0.81
N LEU A 8 -1.79 11.99 0.77
CA LEU A 8 -2.92 12.78 0.30
C LEU A 8 -2.43 13.55 -0.94
N GLY A 9 -2.88 13.12 -2.12
CA GLY A 9 -2.43 13.61 -3.41
C GLY A 9 -3.50 14.37 -4.19
N LYS A 10 -3.08 14.94 -5.32
CA LYS A 10 -3.97 15.54 -6.33
C LYS A 10 -4.30 14.58 -7.50
N GLY A 11 -3.79 13.36 -7.43
CA GLY A 11 -3.98 12.29 -8.41
C GLY A 11 -3.75 10.92 -7.76
N PRO A 12 -3.75 9.81 -8.54
CA PRO A 12 -3.65 8.45 -8.01
C PRO A 12 -2.42 8.25 -7.12
N VAL A 13 -2.60 7.61 -5.96
CA VAL A 13 -1.52 7.45 -4.95
C VAL A 13 -1.01 6.03 -4.76
N ASN A 14 -1.66 5.03 -5.38
CA ASN A 14 -1.33 3.61 -5.21
C ASN A 14 0.14 3.28 -5.50
N GLU A 15 0.70 3.77 -6.62
CA GLU A 15 2.09 3.53 -7.02
C GLU A 15 3.08 4.16 -6.04
N ALA A 16 2.88 5.42 -5.67
CA ALA A 16 3.73 6.12 -4.70
C ALA A 16 3.72 5.44 -3.32
N ILE A 17 2.57 4.91 -2.89
CA ILE A 17 2.49 4.13 -1.64
C ILE A 17 3.28 2.82 -1.80
N TYR A 18 3.13 2.08 -2.91
CA TYR A 18 3.87 0.84 -3.17
C TYR A 18 5.39 1.05 -3.17
N GLU A 19 5.86 2.11 -3.84
CA GLU A 19 7.28 2.48 -3.86
C GLU A 19 7.78 2.83 -2.45
N GLY A 20 7.02 3.66 -1.72
CA GLY A 20 7.33 4.00 -0.34
C GLY A 20 7.44 2.76 0.57
N LEU A 21 6.50 1.82 0.45
CA LEU A 21 6.54 0.56 1.21
C LEU A 21 7.74 -0.31 0.83
N THR A 22 8.17 -0.30 -0.42
CA THR A 22 9.38 -1.01 -0.87
C THR A 22 10.63 -0.43 -0.20
N VAL A 23 10.72 0.90 -0.06
CA VAL A 23 11.83 1.57 0.65
C VAL A 23 11.83 1.21 2.14
N VAL A 24 10.66 1.20 2.78
CA VAL A 24 10.54 0.85 4.21
C VAL A 24 10.38 -0.65 4.48
N GLN A 25 10.59 -1.53 3.49
CA GLN A 25 10.41 -2.99 3.62
C GLN A 25 11.27 -3.58 4.75
N HIS A 26 12.43 -2.99 5.04
CA HIS A 26 13.30 -3.41 6.15
C HIS A 26 12.63 -3.30 7.54
N ARG A 27 11.52 -2.55 7.65
CA ARG A 27 10.73 -2.42 8.88
C ARG A 27 9.82 -3.61 9.14
N GLY A 28 9.36 -4.32 8.11
CA GLY A 28 8.49 -5.47 8.27
C GLY A 28 8.43 -6.31 7.01
N GLN A 29 8.59 -7.63 7.13
CA GLN A 29 8.66 -8.55 5.98
C GLN A 29 7.59 -9.65 6.04
N ASP A 30 6.74 -9.64 7.07
CA ASP A 30 5.76 -10.70 7.33
C ASP A 30 4.44 -10.48 6.55
N ALA A 31 4.03 -9.22 6.38
CA ALA A 31 2.84 -8.87 5.60
C ALA A 31 2.92 -7.45 5.03
N ALA A 32 2.13 -7.18 4.00
CA ALA A 32 1.95 -5.83 3.45
C ALA A 32 0.47 -5.54 3.16
N GLY A 33 0.09 -4.26 3.21
CA GLY A 33 -1.26 -3.81 2.88
C GLY A 33 -1.28 -2.37 2.37
N ILE A 34 -2.13 -2.10 1.39
CA ILE A 34 -2.46 -0.75 0.89
C ILE A 34 -3.97 -0.61 0.90
N ILE A 35 -4.45 0.51 1.45
CA ILE A 35 -5.81 0.98 1.32
C ILE A 35 -5.80 2.36 0.66
N THR A 36 -6.64 2.55 -0.36
CA THR A 36 -6.83 3.84 -1.03
C THR A 36 -8.30 4.26 -0.99
N SER A 37 -8.57 5.54 -1.20
CA SER A 37 -9.92 6.09 -1.28
C SER A 37 -10.01 7.20 -2.32
N ASP A 38 -11.14 7.22 -3.03
CA ASP A 38 -11.54 8.26 -3.97
C ASP A 38 -12.43 9.34 -3.31
N GLY A 39 -12.70 9.23 -2.00
CA GLY A 39 -13.59 10.11 -1.24
C GLY A 39 -14.95 9.48 -0.93
N ASP A 40 -15.42 8.55 -1.76
CA ASP A 40 -16.72 7.88 -1.59
C ASP A 40 -16.56 6.41 -1.16
N ARG A 41 -15.53 5.74 -1.68
CA ARG A 41 -15.26 4.33 -1.45
C ARG A 41 -13.82 4.12 -0.98
N VAL A 42 -13.60 2.94 -0.42
CA VAL A 42 -12.27 2.46 -0.04
C VAL A 42 -11.95 1.19 -0.81
N TYR A 43 -10.69 1.08 -1.24
CA TYR A 43 -10.17 -0.05 -2.00
C TYR A 43 -9.00 -0.64 -1.21
N LEU A 44 -9.06 -1.95 -0.91
CA LEU A 44 -8.09 -2.62 -0.04
C LEU A 44 -7.43 -3.79 -0.77
N ARG A 45 -6.10 -3.86 -0.65
CA ARG A 45 -5.33 -5.09 -0.89
C ARG A 45 -4.38 -5.30 0.28
N LYS A 46 -4.43 -6.48 0.89
CA LYS A 46 -3.44 -6.94 1.88
C LYS A 46 -3.22 -8.45 1.77
N ASP A 47 -2.04 -8.89 2.15
CA ASP A 47 -1.68 -10.31 2.24
C ASP A 47 -0.39 -10.49 3.05
N ASN A 48 -0.06 -11.73 3.38
CA ASN A 48 1.25 -12.07 3.93
C ASN A 48 2.32 -12.02 2.84
N GLY A 49 3.56 -11.73 3.24
CA GLY A 49 4.74 -11.67 2.37
C GLY A 49 5.25 -10.26 2.09
N LEU A 50 6.28 -10.20 1.23
CA LEU A 50 6.94 -8.95 0.83
C LEU A 50 6.02 -8.10 -0.04
N VAL A 51 6.25 -6.79 -0.05
CA VAL A 51 5.48 -5.80 -0.83
C VAL A 51 5.35 -6.24 -2.30
N ARG A 52 6.45 -6.67 -2.93
CA ARG A 52 6.45 -7.13 -4.33
C ARG A 52 5.59 -8.37 -4.58
N ASP A 53 5.40 -9.22 -3.58
CA ASP A 53 4.65 -10.47 -3.72
C ASP A 53 3.15 -10.25 -3.45
N VAL A 54 2.84 -9.30 -2.54
CA VAL A 54 1.46 -8.94 -2.15
C VAL A 54 0.74 -8.16 -3.25
N PHE A 55 1.42 -7.22 -3.92
CA PHE A 55 0.81 -6.34 -4.92
C PHE A 55 1.23 -6.75 -6.34
N ARG A 56 0.24 -7.15 -7.14
CA ARG A 56 0.39 -7.46 -8.56
C ARG A 56 -0.32 -6.40 -9.38
N THR A 57 -0.04 -6.32 -10.68
CA THR A 57 -0.65 -5.36 -11.61
C THR A 57 -2.17 -5.27 -11.46
N ARG A 58 -2.87 -6.43 -11.41
CA ARG A 58 -4.32 -6.47 -11.23
C ARG A 58 -4.81 -5.85 -9.92
N HIS A 59 -4.02 -5.95 -8.84
CA HIS A 59 -4.37 -5.35 -7.56
C HIS A 59 -4.16 -3.83 -7.62
N MET A 60 -3.08 -3.38 -8.26
CA MET A 60 -2.79 -1.95 -8.40
C MET A 60 -3.88 -1.22 -9.20
N LEU A 61 -4.41 -1.84 -10.25
CA LEU A 61 -5.54 -1.30 -11.03
C LEU A 61 -6.82 -1.12 -10.20
N GLN A 62 -6.99 -1.90 -9.13
CA GLN A 62 -8.15 -1.82 -8.23
C GLN A 62 -7.97 -0.81 -7.10
N LEU A 63 -6.72 -0.45 -6.77
CA LEU A 63 -6.39 0.54 -5.73
C LEU A 63 -6.54 1.96 -6.30
N GLN A 64 -7.78 2.37 -6.52
CA GLN A 64 -8.10 3.70 -7.06
C GLN A 64 -8.16 4.76 -5.95
N GLY A 65 -8.01 6.03 -6.33
CA GLY A 65 -8.18 7.16 -5.44
C GLY A 65 -6.92 7.98 -5.18
N ASN A 66 -7.15 9.17 -4.63
CA ASN A 66 -6.12 10.21 -4.46
C ASN A 66 -5.63 10.31 -3.01
N MET A 67 -6.13 9.45 -2.12
CA MET A 67 -5.60 9.32 -0.77
C MET A 67 -5.48 7.86 -0.38
N GLY A 68 -4.53 7.55 0.49
CA GLY A 68 -4.33 6.17 0.91
C GLY A 68 -3.24 6.00 1.96
N ILE A 69 -3.23 4.83 2.57
CA ILE A 69 -2.27 4.40 3.58
C ILE A 69 -1.73 3.01 3.19
N GLY A 70 -0.43 2.83 3.36
CA GLY A 70 0.26 1.55 3.24
C GLY A 70 0.89 1.12 4.57
N HIS A 71 1.05 -0.19 4.76
CA HIS A 71 1.69 -0.76 5.94
C HIS A 71 2.53 -1.99 5.58
N VAL A 72 3.68 -2.15 6.23
CA VAL A 72 4.48 -3.39 6.27
C VAL A 72 4.57 -3.90 7.72
N ARG A 73 4.20 -5.17 7.93
CA ARG A 73 4.13 -5.81 9.25
C ARG A 73 5.46 -6.49 9.60
N TYR A 74 5.98 -6.19 10.79
CA TYR A 74 6.94 -7.05 11.49
C TYR A 74 6.13 -7.99 12.41
N PRO A 75 6.49 -9.28 12.55
CA PRO A 75 5.80 -10.20 13.45
C PRO A 75 5.59 -9.65 14.87
#